data_AF-A0A0E4GW82-F1
#
_entry.id   AF-A0A0E4GW82-F1
#
_cell.length_a   1.000
_cell.length_b   1.000
_cell.length_c   1.000
_cell.angle_alpha   90.00
_cell.angle_beta   90.00
_cell.angle_gamma   90.00
#
_symmetry.space_group_name_H-M   'P 1'
#
loop_
_entity.id
_entity.type
_entity.pdbx_description
1 polymer ?
#
loop_
_entity_poly.entity_id
_entity_poly.type
_entity_poly.pdbx_seq_one_letter_code
_entity_poly.pdbx_strand_id
1 'polypeptide(L)'
;MSQPDAAQFRTRMFARAFGPFFLIVPSIVAFRATSQMPVLLDEFSRDPMWQWELGALLLMWGSVIIAFHQYWRSAAAVLVSLLGWFLAIRGILILAIPDVYDSAGKSLEENSVPVVRAIFAAIALVGLYLTYVGWIAKPTGQDRADAAGS
;
A
#
# COMPACT_ATOMS: atom_id res chain seq x y z
N MET A 1 0.35 -24.97 -18.80
CA MET A 1 -0.50 -23.81 -19.13
C MET A 1 -0.75 -23.00 -17.87
N SER A 2 -0.07 -21.87 -17.69
CA SER A 2 -0.35 -20.95 -16.58
C SER A 2 -1.67 -20.23 -16.87
N GLN A 3 -2.73 -20.56 -16.14
CA GLN A 3 -4.08 -20.03 -16.34
C GLN A 3 -4.10 -18.50 -16.12
N PRO A 4 -4.32 -17.70 -17.18
CA PRO A 4 -4.45 -16.23 -17.07
C PRO A 4 -5.59 -15.80 -16.14
N ASP A 5 -6.55 -16.71 -15.93
CA ASP A 5 -7.79 -16.48 -15.18
C ASP A 5 -7.53 -16.42 -13.68
N ALA A 6 -6.79 -17.39 -13.15
CA ALA A 6 -6.38 -17.40 -11.75
C ALA A 6 -5.51 -16.17 -11.37
N ALA A 7 -4.70 -15.65 -12.29
CA ALA A 7 -3.87 -14.46 -12.04
C ALA A 7 -4.69 -13.16 -12.01
N GLN A 8 -5.68 -13.04 -12.91
CA GLN A 8 -6.62 -11.91 -12.91
C GLN A 8 -7.50 -11.93 -11.66
N PHE A 9 -8.00 -13.10 -11.28
CA PHE A 9 -8.75 -13.29 -10.04
C PHE A 9 -7.94 -12.85 -8.81
N ARG A 10 -6.69 -13.32 -8.68
CA ARG A 10 -5.79 -12.87 -7.59
C ARG A 10 -5.58 -11.36 -7.60
N THR A 11 -5.31 -10.76 -8.77
CA THR A 11 -5.20 -9.30 -8.91
C THR A 11 -6.42 -8.60 -8.32
N ARG A 12 -7.61 -9.09 -8.65
CA ARG A 12 -8.86 -8.53 -8.16
C ARG A 12 -9.04 -8.70 -6.65
N MET A 13 -8.68 -9.86 -6.09
CA MET A 13 -8.75 -10.08 -4.64
C MET A 13 -7.79 -9.15 -3.88
N PHE A 14 -6.55 -8.99 -4.36
CA PHE A 14 -5.61 -8.02 -3.80
C PHE A 14 -6.13 -6.59 -3.91
N ALA A 15 -6.68 -6.20 -5.07
CA ALA A 15 -7.27 -4.89 -5.26
C ALA A 15 -8.47 -4.63 -4.31
N ARG A 16 -9.29 -5.66 -4.03
CA ARG A 16 -10.39 -5.58 -3.05
C ARG A 16 -9.90 -5.38 -1.63
N ALA A 17 -8.88 -6.12 -1.22
CA ALA A 17 -8.35 -6.08 0.14
C ALA A 17 -7.60 -4.78 0.41
N PHE A 18 -6.70 -4.39 -0.49
CA PHE A 18 -5.78 -3.27 -0.27
C PHE A 18 -6.33 -1.93 -0.79
N GLY A 19 -7.17 -1.92 -1.81
CA GLY A 19 -7.72 -0.69 -2.39
C GLY A 19 -8.35 0.24 -1.34
N PRO A 20 -9.34 -0.23 -0.54
CA PRO A 20 -9.97 0.61 0.48
C PRO A 20 -9.00 1.12 1.53
N PHE A 21 -8.04 0.28 1.96
CA PHE A 21 -7.01 0.69 2.92
C PHE A 21 -6.15 1.84 2.36
N PHE A 22 -5.63 1.69 1.14
CA PHE A 22 -4.81 2.69 0.48
C PHE A 22 -5.59 3.92 0.01
N LEU A 23 -6.92 3.85 -0.06
CA LEU A 23 -7.76 5.01 -0.24
C LEU A 23 -7.91 5.77 1.09
N ILE A 24 -8.38 5.09 2.13
CA ILE A 24 -8.84 5.71 3.38
C ILE A 24 -7.66 6.26 4.19
N VAL A 25 -6.66 5.43 4.48
CA VAL A 25 -5.57 5.83 5.40
C VAL A 25 -4.74 6.98 4.81
N PRO A 26 -4.24 6.91 3.56
CA PRO A 26 -3.54 8.02 2.93
C PRO A 26 -4.38 9.29 2.80
N SER A 27 -5.69 9.18 2.56
CA SER A 27 -6.58 10.36 2.54
C SER A 27 -6.63 11.04 3.91
N ILE A 28 -6.75 10.26 4.99
CA ILE A 28 -6.74 10.80 6.36
C ILE A 28 -5.39 11.45 6.66
N VAL A 29 -4.27 10.82 6.28
CA VAL A 29 -2.92 11.38 6.47
C VAL A 29 -2.77 12.71 5.73
N ALA A 30 -3.16 12.79 4.47
CA ALA A 30 -3.12 14.03 3.69
C ALA A 30 -3.98 15.13 4.33
N PHE A 31 -5.20 14.79 4.76
CA PHE A 31 -6.11 15.74 5.40
C PHE A 31 -5.56 16.25 6.74
N ARG A 32 -4.97 15.36 7.55
CA ARG A 32 -4.45 15.66 8.90
C ARG A 32 -2.97 16.01 8.93
N ALA A 33 -2.35 16.26 7.78
CA ALA A 33 -0.91 16.49 7.65
C ALA A 33 -0.38 17.63 8.53
N THR A 34 -1.18 18.67 8.78
CA THR A 34 -0.79 19.84 9.59
C THR A 34 -1.14 19.73 11.07
N SER A 35 -2.12 18.90 11.44
CA SER A 35 -2.69 18.91 12.79
C SER A 35 -2.24 17.72 13.64
N GLN A 36 -2.22 16.51 13.07
CA GLN A 36 -1.98 15.29 13.83
C GLN A 36 -0.70 14.57 13.41
N MET A 37 -0.32 14.63 12.13
CA MET A 37 0.84 13.89 11.63
C MET A 37 2.18 14.29 12.26
N PRO A 38 2.47 15.56 12.58
CA PRO A 38 3.73 15.92 13.24
C PRO A 38 3.90 15.23 14.60
N VAL A 39 2.82 15.19 15.39
CA VAL A 39 2.81 14.54 16.72
C VAL A 39 3.03 13.03 16.58
N LEU A 40 2.29 12.37 15.68
CA LEU A 40 2.42 10.92 15.49
C LEU A 40 3.80 10.51 14.94
N LEU A 41 4.42 11.35 14.10
CA LEU A 41 5.76 11.07 13.58
C LEU A 41 6.84 11.29 14.64
N ASP A 42 6.70 12.29 15.51
CA ASP A 42 7.59 12.49 16.65
C ASP A 42 7.51 11.31 17.62
N GLU A 43 6.30 10.87 17.98
CA GLU A 43 6.08 9.66 18.80
C GLU A 43 6.67 8.42 18.13
N PHE A 44 6.42 8.23 16.84
CA PHE A 44 6.99 7.12 16.05
C PHE A 44 8.52 7.15 16.03
N SER A 45 9.15 8.34 15.95
CA SER A 45 10.60 8.47 15.95
C SER A 45 11.24 8.08 17.29
N ARG A 46 10.51 8.29 18.39
CA ARG A 46 11.00 8.11 19.76
C ARG A 46 10.79 6.71 20.34
N ASP A 47 9.93 5.90 19.74
CA ASP A 47 9.62 4.55 20.21
C ASP A 47 10.14 3.47 19.22
N PRO A 48 11.32 2.88 19.47
CA PRO A 48 11.88 1.83 18.62
C PRO A 48 10.97 0.59 18.49
N MET A 49 10.12 0.30 19.48
CA MET A 49 9.21 -0.84 19.42
C MET A 49 8.18 -0.63 18.32
N TRP A 50 7.59 0.56 18.27
CA TRP A 50 6.59 0.89 17.25
C TRP A 50 7.19 0.91 15.83
N GLN A 51 8.45 1.34 15.69
CA GLN A 51 9.18 1.23 14.43
C GLN A 51 9.37 -0.23 14.01
N TRP A 52 9.81 -1.08 14.94
CA TRP A 52 10.03 -2.49 14.69
C TRP A 52 8.72 -3.20 14.31
N GLU A 53 7.63 -2.95 15.04
CA GLU A 53 6.31 -3.50 14.74
C GLU A 53 5.81 -3.10 13.35
N LEU A 54 5.89 -1.80 13.00
CA LEU A 54 5.51 -1.35 11.67
C LEU A 54 6.39 -1.98 10.59
N GLY A 55 7.71 -2.02 10.79
CA GLY A 55 8.65 -2.62 9.86
C GLY A 55 8.35 -4.11 9.60
N ALA A 56 8.09 -4.88 10.66
CA ALA A 56 7.72 -6.29 10.59
C ALA A 56 6.38 -6.50 9.86
N LEU A 57 5.36 -5.68 10.16
CA LEU A 57 4.06 -5.75 9.49
C LEU A 57 4.16 -5.44 7.99
N LEU A 58 4.93 -4.40 7.62
CA LEU A 58 5.15 -4.05 6.22
C LEU A 58 5.89 -5.15 5.47
N LEU A 59 6.93 -5.72 6.07
CA LEU A 59 7.67 -6.83 5.48
C LEU A 59 6.79 -8.08 5.33
N MET A 60 5.99 -8.44 6.34
CA MET A 60 5.07 -9.57 6.29
C MET A 60 4.07 -9.42 5.14
N TRP A 61 3.35 -8.29 5.06
CA TRP A 61 2.37 -8.07 4.01
C TRP A 61 3.00 -7.90 2.62
N GLY A 62 4.16 -7.24 2.53
CA GLY A 62 4.93 -7.14 1.29
C GLY A 62 5.33 -8.53 0.78
N SER A 63 5.80 -9.40 1.66
CA SER A 63 6.18 -10.78 1.33
C SER A 63 4.98 -11.61 0.86
N VAL A 64 3.81 -11.47 1.51
CA VAL A 64 2.56 -12.11 1.07
C VAL A 64 2.20 -11.67 -0.35
N ILE A 65 2.22 -10.37 -0.64
CA ILE A 65 1.91 -9.89 -1.99
C ILE A 65 2.92 -10.41 -3.01
N ILE A 66 4.23 -10.37 -2.71
CA ILE A 66 5.26 -10.87 -3.61
C ILE A 66 5.09 -12.38 -3.87
N ALA A 67 4.83 -13.17 -2.83
CA ALA A 67 4.68 -14.63 -2.96
C ALA A 67 3.46 -15.03 -3.80
N PHE A 68 2.34 -14.32 -3.67
CA PHE A 68 1.07 -14.68 -4.30
C PHE A 68 0.72 -13.84 -5.54
N HIS A 69 1.47 -12.79 -5.83
CA HIS A 69 1.17 -11.84 -6.89
C HIS A 69 2.41 -11.22 -7.53
N GLN A 70 2.92 -11.84 -8.59
CA GLN A 70 3.93 -11.28 -9.51
C GLN A 70 3.44 -11.35 -10.95
N TYR A 71 2.36 -10.64 -11.22
CA TYR A 71 1.71 -10.58 -12.51
C TYR A 71 1.64 -9.13 -12.98
N TRP A 72 2.03 -8.88 -14.24
CA TRP A 72 2.33 -7.52 -14.72
C TRP A 72 1.63 -7.19 -16.05
N ARG A 73 0.52 -7.88 -16.38
CA ARG A 73 -0.17 -7.70 -17.68
C ARG A 73 -1.32 -6.69 -17.67
N SER A 74 -1.61 -6.05 -16.55
CA SER A 74 -2.60 -4.98 -16.45
C SER A 74 -2.13 -3.90 -15.47
N ALA A 75 -2.67 -2.69 -15.57
CA ALA A 75 -2.32 -1.59 -14.68
C ALA A 75 -2.56 -1.95 -13.20
N ALA A 76 -3.70 -2.56 -12.88
CA ALA A 76 -3.98 -3.03 -11.52
C ALA A 76 -2.98 -4.09 -11.05
N ALA A 77 -2.60 -5.03 -11.92
CA ALA A 77 -1.64 -6.06 -11.56
C ALA A 77 -0.24 -5.51 -11.31
N VAL A 78 0.19 -4.52 -12.13
CA VAL A 78 1.44 -3.79 -11.92
C VAL A 78 1.39 -3.04 -10.58
N LEU A 79 0.31 -2.30 -10.30
CA LEU A 79 0.18 -1.55 -9.04
C LEU A 79 0.21 -2.44 -7.81
N VAL A 80 -0.49 -3.59 -7.82
CA VAL A 80 -0.44 -4.56 -6.73
C VAL A 80 0.98 -5.12 -6.56
N SER A 81 1.66 -5.47 -7.65
CA SER A 81 3.02 -6.02 -7.59
C SER A 81 4.02 -4.99 -7.06
N LEU A 82 3.93 -3.74 -7.53
CA LEU A 82 4.75 -2.63 -7.04
C LEU A 82 4.47 -2.32 -5.57
N LEU A 83 3.20 -2.40 -5.14
CA LEU A 83 2.84 -2.26 -3.74
C LEU A 83 3.52 -3.32 -2.87
N GLY A 84 3.53 -4.59 -3.29
CA GLY A 84 4.21 -5.66 -2.57
C GLY A 84 5.71 -5.37 -2.36
N TRP A 85 6.39 -4.98 -3.43
CA TRP A 85 7.80 -4.60 -3.37
C TRP A 85 8.05 -3.35 -2.53
N PHE A 86 7.20 -2.32 -2.65
CA PHE A 86 7.29 -1.12 -1.83
C PHE A 86 7.19 -1.44 -0.33
N LEU A 87 6.20 -2.23 0.08
CA LEU A 87 6.03 -2.61 1.49
C LEU A 87 7.19 -3.47 2.00
N ALA A 88 7.67 -4.42 1.19
CA ALA A 88 8.79 -5.28 1.58
C ALA A 88 10.09 -4.49 1.77
N ILE A 89 10.46 -3.67 0.77
CA ILE A 89 11.65 -2.81 0.84
C ILE A 89 11.53 -1.84 2.01
N ARG A 90 10.39 -1.16 2.15
CA ARG A 90 10.17 -0.23 3.25
C ARG A 90 10.25 -0.92 4.61
N GLY A 91 9.64 -2.09 4.77
CA GLY A 91 9.72 -2.87 5.99
C GLY A 91 11.16 -3.23 6.37
N ILE A 92 11.96 -3.67 5.40
CA ILE A 92 13.40 -3.95 5.60
C ILE A 92 14.15 -2.70 6.04
N LEU A 93 13.92 -1.55 5.39
CA LEU A 93 14.61 -0.31 5.74
C LEU A 93 14.30 0.12 7.17
N ILE A 94 13.04 0.02 7.62
CA ILE A 94 12.66 0.36 8.99
C ILE A 94 13.30 -0.59 10.01
N LEU A 95 13.36 -1.89 9.71
CA LEU A 95 13.93 -2.89 10.63
C LEU A 95 15.46 -2.86 10.70
N ALA A 96 16.12 -2.56 9.59
CA ALA A 96 17.57 -2.67 9.47
C ALA A 96 18.30 -1.35 9.66
N ILE A 97 17.62 -0.21 9.45
CA ILE A 97 18.22 1.12 9.55
C ILE A 97 17.57 1.86 10.72
N PRO A 98 18.25 1.99 11.87
CA PRO A 98 17.76 2.85 12.94
C PRO A 98 17.65 4.29 12.44
N ASP A 99 16.68 5.03 12.96
CA ASP A 99 16.51 6.47 12.70
C ASP A 99 16.19 6.84 11.23
N VAL A 100 15.70 5.90 10.41
CA VAL A 100 15.39 6.13 8.98
C VAL A 100 14.37 7.27 8.76
N TYR A 101 13.63 7.66 9.81
CA TYR A 101 12.64 8.74 9.79
C TYR A 101 13.03 10.01 10.54
N ASP A 102 14.22 10.08 11.14
CA ASP A 102 14.66 11.28 11.86
C ASP A 102 14.73 12.51 10.96
N SER A 103 15.05 12.30 9.68
CA SER A 103 15.04 13.34 8.64
C SER A 103 13.63 13.68 8.18
N ALA A 104 12.72 12.70 8.14
CA ALA A 104 11.34 12.89 7.69
C ALA A 104 10.56 13.78 8.67
N GLY A 105 10.72 13.57 9.98
CA GLY A 105 10.10 14.42 11.01
C GLY A 105 10.52 15.88 10.90
N LYS A 106 11.83 16.14 10.80
CA LYS A 106 12.39 17.50 10.61
C LYS A 106 11.91 18.15 9.31
N SER A 107 11.83 17.39 8.23
CA SER A 107 11.36 17.91 6.93
C SER A 107 9.90 18.38 6.93
N LEU A 108 9.03 17.77 7.76
CA LEU A 108 7.63 18.20 7.88
C LEU A 108 7.49 19.56 8.57
N GLU A 109 8.41 19.91 9.48
CA GLU A 109 8.45 21.20 10.16
C GLU A 109 8.93 22.33 9.21
N GLU A 110 9.79 22.00 8.23
CA GLU A 110 10.39 22.95 7.29
C GLU A 110 9.57 23.20 6.00
N ASN A 111 8.26 23.42 6.11
CA ASN A 111 7.34 23.72 4.97
C ASN A 111 7.08 22.59 3.95
N SER A 112 7.45 21.33 4.22
CA SER A 112 7.21 20.21 3.28
C SER A 112 5.78 19.66 3.28
N VAL A 113 4.87 20.22 4.08
CA VAL A 113 3.48 19.78 4.21
C VAL A 113 2.75 19.64 2.85
N PRO A 114 2.86 20.58 1.89
CA PRO A 114 2.21 20.42 0.59
C PRO A 114 2.72 19.19 -0.19
N VAL A 115 4.02 18.89 -0.08
CA VAL A 115 4.64 17.72 -0.72
C VAL A 115 4.10 16.44 -0.08
N VAL A 116 4.04 16.38 1.26
CA VAL A 116 3.45 15.25 1.99
C VAL A 116 2.01 15.03 1.55
N ARG A 117 1.20 16.09 1.51
CA ARG A 117 -0.18 16.02 1.03
C ARG A 117 -0.26 15.47 -0.40
N ALA A 118 0.59 15.95 -1.30
CA ALA A 118 0.62 15.49 -2.69
C ALA A 118 0.97 14.00 -2.80
N ILE A 119 1.99 13.53 -2.07
CA ILE A 119 2.40 12.12 -2.04
C ILE A 119 1.24 11.24 -1.53
N PHE A 120 0.67 11.58 -0.37
CA PHE A 120 -0.41 10.77 0.20
C PHE A 120 -1.71 10.85 -0.61
N ALA A 121 -1.99 11.98 -1.27
CA ALA A 121 -3.09 12.09 -2.21
C ALA A 121 -2.87 11.22 -3.46
N ALA A 122 -1.64 11.16 -4.00
CA ALA A 122 -1.33 10.27 -5.12
C ALA A 122 -1.52 8.79 -4.75
N ILE A 123 -1.08 8.39 -3.54
CA ILE A 123 -1.33 7.04 -3.02
C ILE A 123 -2.84 6.79 -2.85
N ALA A 124 -3.59 7.77 -2.34
CA ALA A 124 -5.04 7.67 -2.22
C ALA A 124 -5.73 7.45 -3.59
N LEU A 125 -5.25 8.10 -4.65
CA LEU A 125 -5.77 7.91 -6.00
C LEU A 125 -5.47 6.50 -6.53
N VAL A 126 -4.29 5.94 -6.22
CA VAL A 126 -3.99 4.52 -6.50
C VAL A 126 -4.95 3.61 -5.74
N GLY A 127 -5.18 3.87 -4.45
CA GLY A 127 -6.16 3.14 -3.63
C GLY A 127 -7.59 3.24 -4.19
N LEU A 128 -7.99 4.42 -4.67
CA LEU A 128 -9.28 4.63 -5.33
C LEU A 128 -9.42 3.78 -6.58
N TYR A 129 -8.39 3.77 -7.44
CA TYR A 129 -8.38 2.96 -8.65
C TYR A 129 -8.45 1.46 -8.32
N LEU A 130 -7.66 0.99 -7.36
CA LEU A 130 -7.71 -0.42 -6.93
C LEU A 130 -9.05 -0.78 -6.30
N THR A 131 -9.65 0.13 -5.53
CA THR A 131 -11.01 -0.05 -4.98
C THR A 131 -12.02 -0.21 -6.11
N TYR A 132 -11.96 0.65 -7.14
CA TYR A 132 -12.80 0.54 -8.31
C TYR A 132 -12.61 -0.81 -9.02
N VAL A 133 -11.38 -1.24 -9.29
CA VAL A 133 -11.08 -2.53 -9.94
C VAL A 133 -11.59 -3.71 -9.10
N GLY A 134 -11.36 -3.66 -7.80
CA GLY A 134 -11.77 -4.70 -6.87
C GLY A 134 -13.29 -4.84 -6.78
N TRP A 135 -14.03 -3.74 -6.64
CA TRP A 135 -15.44 -3.78 -6.25
C TRP A 135 -16.41 -3.50 -7.40
N ILE A 136 -16.04 -2.62 -8.35
CA ILE A 136 -16.98 -2.04 -9.32
C ILE A 136 -16.73 -2.55 -10.74
N ALA A 137 -15.47 -2.62 -11.17
CA ALA A 137 -15.13 -3.07 -12.52
C ALA A 137 -15.71 -4.45 -12.77
N LYS A 138 -16.39 -4.64 -13.91
CA LYS A 138 -17.02 -5.92 -14.24
C LYS A 138 -15.92 -6.99 -14.35
N PRO A 139 -16.10 -8.16 -13.74
CA PRO A 139 -15.22 -9.29 -13.98
C PRO A 139 -15.18 -9.57 -15.49
N THR A 140 -13.99 -9.77 -16.06
CA THR A 140 -13.88 -10.29 -17.43
C THR A 140 -14.56 -11.67 -17.46
N GLY A 141 -15.08 -12.12 -18.61
CA GLY A 141 -15.93 -13.32 -18.71
C GLY A 141 -15.36 -14.60 -18.07
N GLN A 142 -14.04 -14.65 -17.85
CA GLN A 142 -13.33 -15.75 -17.20
C GLN A 142 -13.46 -15.79 -15.68
N ASP A 143 -13.55 -14.65 -14.97
CA ASP A 143 -13.74 -14.62 -13.50
C ASP A 143 -15.08 -15.26 -13.05
N ARG A 144 -16.09 -15.30 -13.95
CA ARG A 144 -17.43 -15.85 -13.66
C ARG A 144 -17.47 -17.38 -13.76
N ALA A 145 -16.58 -17.99 -14.56
CA ALA A 145 -16.53 -19.43 -14.75
C ALA A 145 -15.94 -20.14 -13.51
N ASP A 146 -14.92 -19.57 -12.88
CA ASP A 146 -14.27 -20.14 -11.69
C ASP A 146 -15.16 -20.07 -10.44
N ALA A 147 -15.95 -18.99 -10.28
CA ALA A 147 -16.89 -18.84 -9.16
C ALA A 147 -18.14 -19.74 -9.26
N ALA A 148 -18.44 -20.25 -10.46
CA ALA A 148 -19.55 -21.17 -10.70
C ALA A 148 -19.12 -22.65 -10.69
N GLY A 149 -17.81 -22.92 -10.68
CA GLY A 149 -17.23 -24.26 -10.68
C GLY A 149 -16.70 -24.72 -9.31
N SER A 150 -16.86 -23.92 -8.25
CA SER A 150 -16.48 -24.24 -6.86
C SER A 150 -17.69 -24.59 -6.01
#